data_AF-A0A6V7K3K2-F1
#
_entry.id   AF-A0A6V7K3K2-F1
#
_cell.length_a   1.000
_cell.length_b   1.000
_cell.length_c   1.000
_cell.angle_alpha   90.00
_cell.angle_beta   90.00
_cell.angle_gamma   90.00
#
_symmetry.space_group_name_H-M   'P 1'
#
loop_
_entity.id
_entity.type
_entity.pdbx_description
1 polymer ?
#
loop_
_entity_poly.entity_id
_entity_poly.type
_entity_poly.pdbx_seq_one_letter_code
_entity_poly.pdbx_strand_id
1 'polypeptide(L)' 'LFHQSIAMSGSALNFWAFSPTQDAVNRGFYLGRQLGISTNSKEKLLDNLYRASAEELVFATIAMTE' A
#
# COMPACT_ATOMS: atom_id res chain seq x y z
N LEU A 1 8.19 25.97 -2.46
CA LEU A 1 6.71 26.03 -2.37
C LEU A 1 6.21 26.54 -1.02
N PHE A 2 7.05 26.57 0.04
CA PHE A 2 6.68 27.12 1.35
C PHE A 2 7.89 27.87 1.94
N HIS A 3 7.63 28.76 2.91
CA HIS A 3 8.66 29.55 3.59
C HIS A 3 9.21 28.86 4.85
N GLN A 4 8.35 28.19 5.63
CA GLN A 4 8.69 27.51 6.89
C GLN A 4 7.79 26.28 7.13
N SER A 5 8.21 25.38 8.03
CA SER A 5 7.44 24.19 8.44
C SER A 5 7.65 23.86 9.92
N ILE A 6 6.66 23.20 10.54
CA ILE A 6 6.73 22.65 11.90
C ILE A 6 6.43 21.15 11.79
N ALA A 7 7.33 20.31 12.30
CA ALA A 7 7.14 18.86 12.35
C ALA A 7 6.86 18.44 13.81
N MET A 8 5.65 17.93 14.07
CA MET A 8 5.23 17.47 15.41
C MET A 8 5.07 15.94 15.40
N SER A 9 5.74 15.26 16.33
CA SER A 9 5.65 13.81 16.56
C SER A 9 5.96 12.92 15.33
N GLY A 10 6.61 13.49 14.31
CA GLY A 10 6.92 12.80 13.06
C GLY A 10 8.14 13.42 12.37
N SER A 11 8.92 12.59 11.69
CA SER A 11 10.06 12.99 10.88
C SER A 11 10.07 12.21 9.57
N ALA A 12 10.63 12.80 8.52
CA ALA A 12 10.86 12.11 7.24
C ALA A 12 11.81 10.91 7.38
N LEU A 13 12.60 10.86 8.47
CA LEU A 13 13.54 9.77 8.75
C LEU A 13 12.95 8.65 9.63
N ASN A 14 11.67 8.75 9.99
CA ASN A 14 11.03 7.68 10.74
C ASN A 14 11.02 6.39 9.88
N PHE A 15 11.32 5.25 10.51
CA PHE A 15 11.44 3.96 9.82
C PHE A 15 10.15 3.52 9.10
N TRP A 16 9.00 4.04 9.52
CA TRP A 16 7.69 3.76 8.93
C TRP A 16 7.26 4.77 7.85
N ALA A 17 7.97 5.89 7.70
CA ALA A 17 7.61 6.95 6.75
C ALA A 17 8.02 6.63 5.31
N PHE A 18 9.02 5.77 5.14
CA PHE A 18 9.52 5.36 3.83
C PHE A 18 9.51 3.83 3.71
N SER A 19 9.05 3.34 2.57
CA SER A 19 9.16 1.93 2.19
C SER A 19 9.97 1.83 0.90
N PRO A 20 10.99 0.95 0.83
CA PRO A 20 11.68 0.65 -0.41
C PRO A 20 10.69 0.21 -1.50
N THR A 21 10.96 0.59 -2.76
CA THR A 21 10.07 0.29 -3.89
C THR A 21 9.73 -1.19 -4.00
N GLN A 22 10.70 -2.07 -3.74
CA GLN A 22 10.48 -3.51 -3.80
C GLN A 22 9.48 -3.98 -2.72
N ASP A 23 9.59 -3.46 -1.49
CA ASP A 23 8.69 -3.81 -0.39
C ASP A 23 7.27 -3.30 -0.66
N ALA A 24 7.15 -2.09 -1.20
CA ALA A 24 5.86 -1.53 -1.60
C ALA A 24 5.18 -2.40 -2.69
N VAL A 25 5.94 -2.85 -3.69
CA VAL A 25 5.43 -3.76 -4.73
C VAL A 25 5.02 -5.10 -4.13
N ASN A 26 5.85 -5.70 -3.26
CA ASN A 26 5.57 -6.97 -2.61
C ASN A 26 4.29 -6.89 -1.75
N ARG A 27 4.09 -5.78 -1.02
CA ARG A 27 2.86 -5.52 -0.26
C ARG A 27 1.64 -5.38 -1.18
N GLY A 28 1.78 -4.73 -2.32
CA GLY A 28 0.72 -4.65 -3.33
C GLY A 28 0.30 -6.03 -3.85
N PHE A 29 1.25 -6.91 -4.16
CA PHE A 29 0.95 -8.29 -4.53
C PHE A 29 0.37 -9.10 -3.35
N TYR A 30 0.80 -8.85 -2.12
CA TYR A 30 0.22 -9.49 -0.94
C TYR A 30 -1.25 -9.10 -0.74
N LEU A 31 -1.58 -7.81 -0.90
CA LEU A 31 -2.97 -7.35 -0.89
C LEU A 31 -3.80 -8.00 -2.00
N GLY A 32 -3.26 -8.08 -3.22
CA GLY A 32 -3.92 -8.78 -4.33
C GLY A 32 -4.27 -10.23 -3.97
N ARG A 33 -3.36 -10.95 -3.30
CA ARG A 33 -3.62 -12.33 -2.86
C ARG A 33 -4.74 -12.42 -1.82
N GLN A 34 -4.84 -11.45 -0.89
CA GLN A 34 -5.94 -11.41 0.09
C GLN A 34 -7.30 -11.20 -0.58
N LEU A 35 -7.31 -10.51 -1.73
CA LEU A 35 -8.50 -10.32 -2.57
C LEU A 35 -8.74 -11.48 -3.54
N GLY A 36 -7.98 -12.58 -3.44
CA GLY A 36 -8.10 -13.73 -4.34
C GLY A 36 -7.48 -13.54 -5.73
N ILE A 37 -6.72 -12.47 -5.94
CA ILE A 37 -6.07 -12.17 -7.23
C ILE A 37 -4.69 -12.83 -7.28
N SER A 38 -4.55 -13.86 -8.13
CA SER A 38 -3.26 -14.53 -8.39
C SER A 38 -2.69 -14.08 -9.74
N THR A 39 -1.67 -13.21 -9.70
CA THR A 39 -0.99 -12.70 -10.91
C THR A 39 0.46 -12.33 -10.60
N ASN A 40 1.32 -12.44 -11.62
CA ASN A 40 2.70 -11.94 -11.59
C ASN A 40 2.88 -10.64 -12.39
N SER A 41 1.84 -10.17 -13.10
CA SER A 41 1.85 -8.91 -13.84
C SER A 41 1.31 -7.78 -12.98
N LYS A 42 2.06 -6.67 -12.93
CA LYS A 42 1.69 -5.45 -12.20
C LYS A 42 0.46 -4.78 -12.82
N GLU A 43 0.35 -4.83 -14.13
CA GLU A 43 -0.74 -4.23 -14.90
C GLU A 43 -2.06 -4.96 -14.61
N LYS A 44 -2.04 -6.30 -14.61
CA LYS A 44 -3.20 -7.11 -14.24
C LYS A 44 -3.59 -6.92 -12.78
N LEU A 45 -2.61 -6.84 -11.87
CA LEU A 45 -2.89 -6.54 -10.47
C LEU A 45 -3.60 -5.18 -10.34
N LEU A 46 -3.07 -4.15 -11.00
CA LEU A 46 -3.61 -2.80 -10.95
C LEU A 46 -5.03 -2.71 -11.51
N ASP A 47 -5.32 -3.31 -12.66
CA ASP A 47 -6.68 -3.33 -13.23
C ASP A 47 -7.69 -3.99 -12.27
N ASN A 48 -7.30 -5.07 -11.59
CA ASN A 48 -8.17 -5.71 -10.61
C ASN A 48 -8.36 -4.85 -9.34
N LEU A 49 -7.30 -4.20 -8.84
CA LEU A 49 -7.40 -3.29 -7.69
C LEU A 49 -8.30 -2.09 -7.99
N TYR A 50 -8.32 -1.58 -9.23
CA TYR A 50 -9.24 -0.51 -9.63
C TYR A 50 -10.71 -0.95 -9.71
N ARG A 51 -10.97 -2.26 -9.85
CA ARG A 51 -12.33 -2.83 -9.90
C ARG A 51 -12.86 -3.18 -8.51
N ALA A 52 -11.98 -3.39 -7.54
CA ALA A 52 -12.35 -3.65 -6.15
C ALA A 52 -13.00 -2.40 -5.52
N SER A 53 -13.99 -2.62 -4.66
CA SER A 53 -14.58 -1.57 -3.85
C SER A 53 -13.61 -1.10 -2.76
N ALA A 54 -13.80 0.14 -2.30
CA ALA A 54 -13.00 0.66 -1.18
C ALA A 54 -13.14 -0.19 0.10
N GLU A 55 -14.33 -0.76 0.32
CA GLU A 55 -14.62 -1.63 1.47
C GLU A 55 -13.80 -2.92 1.42
N GLU A 56 -13.78 -3.61 0.27
CA GLU A 56 -12.97 -4.83 0.07
C GLU A 56 -11.48 -4.56 0.28
N LEU A 57 -10.98 -3.43 -0.24
CA LEU A 57 -9.58 -3.03 -0.05
C LEU A 57 -9.24 -2.84 1.43
N VAL A 58 -10.09 -2.14 2.19
CA VAL A 58 -9.87 -1.90 3.62
C VAL A 58 -9.92 -3.22 4.40
N PHE A 59 -10.93 -4.06 4.19
CA PHE A 59 -11.02 -5.34 4.89
C PHE A 59 -9.83 -6.26 4.60
N ALA A 60 -9.39 -6.31 3.33
CA ALA A 60 -8.21 -7.09 2.97
C ALA A 60 -6.93 -6.57 3.66
N THR A 61 -6.80 -5.26 3.89
CA THR A 61 -5.64 -4.71 4.61
C THR A 61 -5.65 -5.00 6.11
N ILE A 62 -6.82 -5.13 6.74
CA ILE A 62 -6.91 -5.51 8.17
C ILE A 62 -6.30 -6.90 8.38
N ALA A 63 -6.64 -7.85 7.49
CA ALA A 63 -6.09 -9.21 7.51
C ALA A 63 -4.56 -9.27 7.26
N MET A 64 -3.94 -8.19 6.77
CA MET A 64 -2.49 -8.11 6.59
C MET A 64 -1.74 -7.60 7.83
N THR A 65 -2.46 -7.06 8.82
CA THR A 65 -1.88 -6.47 10.03
C THR A 65 -1.96 -7.37 11.27
N GLU A 66 -2.71 -8.47 11.19
CA GLU A 66 -2.71 -9.58 12.16
C GLU A 66 -1.54 -10.55 11.89
#